data_AF-B4YIH6-F1
#
_entry.id   AF-B4YIH6-F1
#
_cell.length_a   1.000
_cell.length_b   1.000
_cell.length_c   1.000
_cell.angle_alpha   90.00
_cell.angle_beta   90.00
_cell.angle_gamma   90.00
#
_symmetry.space_group_name_H-M   'P 1'
#
loop_
_entity.id
_entity.type
_entity.pdbx_description
1 polymer ?
#
loop_
_entity_poly.entity_id
_entity_poly.type
_entity_poly.pdbx_seq_one_letter_code
_entity_poly.pdbx_strand_id
1 'polypeptide(L)'
;MDVLKFDLNLLRIFHRMMLDRKVSAAAEALGVTQPAVSNALKRLRDLTGDELFTRSSQGMQPTAYASEIAEPIGYALATIDGTLNQPSRFDSATAR
;
A
#
# COMPACT_ATOMS: atom_id res chain seq x y z
N MET A 1 9.12 -14.54 -4.67
CA MET A 1 7.77 -13.99 -4.85
C MET A 1 7.67 -13.37 -6.22
N ASP A 2 6.59 -13.63 -6.94
CA ASP A 2 6.32 -12.96 -8.21
C ASP A 2 5.57 -11.65 -7.91
N VAL A 3 6.19 -10.52 -8.21
CA VAL A 3 5.63 -9.17 -7.98
C VAL A 3 4.31 -8.99 -8.74
N LEU A 4 4.15 -9.64 -9.89
CA LEU A 4 2.93 -9.55 -10.71
C LEU A 4 1.74 -10.31 -10.11
N LYS A 5 2.00 -11.21 -9.14
CA LYS A 5 0.96 -11.88 -8.35
C LYS A 5 0.65 -11.15 -7.05
N PHE A 6 1.40 -10.09 -6.74
CA PHE A 6 1.18 -9.31 -5.53
C PHE A 6 -0.03 -8.40 -5.74
N ASP A 7 -1.04 -8.59 -4.90
CA ASP A 7 -2.27 -7.79 -4.93
C ASP A 7 -1.92 -6.35 -4.54
N LEU A 8 -1.94 -5.43 -5.53
CA LEU A 8 -1.62 -4.01 -5.33
C LEU A 8 -2.48 -3.35 -4.25
N ASN A 9 -3.68 -3.87 -3.98
CA ASN A 9 -4.51 -3.36 -2.88
C ASN A 9 -3.86 -3.60 -1.52
N LEU A 10 -3.07 -4.68 -1.36
CA LEU A 10 -2.31 -4.91 -0.14
C LEU A 10 -1.26 -3.81 0.07
N LEU A 11 -0.54 -3.44 -0.98
CA LEU A 11 0.46 -2.36 -0.91
C LEU A 11 -0.18 -1.00 -0.64
N ARG A 12 -1.34 -0.71 -1.25
CA ARG A 12 -2.11 0.51 -0.97
C ARG A 12 -2.57 0.57 0.49
N ILE A 13 -3.06 -0.55 1.04
CA ILE A 13 -3.47 -0.65 2.44
C ILE A 13 -2.27 -0.48 3.38
N PHE A 14 -1.14 -1.12 3.08
CA PHE A 14 0.10 -0.96 3.84
C PHE A 14 0.56 0.50 3.86
N HIS A 15 0.65 1.14 2.69
CA HIS A 15 1.06 2.53 2.56
C HIS A 15 0.12 3.46 3.35
N ARG A 16 -1.20 3.23 3.27
CA ARG A 16 -2.17 4.00 4.05
C ARG A 16 -2.01 3.80 5.56
N MET A 17 -1.77 2.57 6.01
CA MET A 17 -1.52 2.27 7.42
C MET A 17 -0.24 2.92 7.95
N MET A 18 0.78 3.10 7.10
CA MET A 18 1.99 3.85 7.45
C MET A 18 1.71 5.34 7.69
N LEU A 19 0.71 5.92 7.03
CA LEU A 19 0.33 7.32 7.21
C LEU A 19 -0.61 7.50 8.41
N ASP A 20 -1.68 6.70 8.46
CA ASP A 20 -2.78 6.94 9.40
C ASP A 20 -2.54 6.36 10.79
N ARG A 21 -1.70 5.32 10.90
CA ARG A 21 -1.45 4.56 12.15
C ARG A 21 -2.72 4.04 12.84
N LYS A 22 -3.83 3.96 12.11
CA LYS A 22 -5.17 3.56 12.59
C LYS A 22 -5.94 2.85 11.49
N VAL A 23 -6.45 1.65 11.81
CA VAL A 23 -7.21 0.81 10.86
C VAL A 23 -8.49 1.49 10.39
N SER A 24 -9.21 2.18 11.29
CA SER A 24 -10.47 2.87 10.96
C SER A 24 -10.25 4.02 9.98
N ALA A 25 -9.23 4.84 10.20
CA ALA A 25 -8.88 5.96 9.33
C ALA A 25 -8.40 5.45 7.95
N ALA A 26 -7.60 4.39 7.92
CA ALA A 26 -7.14 3.80 6.67
C ALA A 26 -8.31 3.22 5.85
N ALA A 27 -9.26 2.57 6.51
CA ALA A 27 -10.46 2.04 5.87
C ALA A 27 -11.32 3.15 5.25
N GLU A 28 -11.58 4.21 6.02
CA GLU A 28 -12.33 5.39 5.57
C GLU A 28 -11.69 6.02 4.34
N ALA A 29 -10.38 6.28 4.40
CA ALA A 29 -9.69 6.94 3.32
C ALA A 29 -9.51 6.11 2.04
N LEU A 30 -9.55 4.79 2.15
CA LEU A 30 -9.51 3.88 1.01
C LEU A 30 -10.92 3.51 0.51
N GLY A 31 -11.99 3.96 1.18
CA GLY A 31 -13.36 3.60 0.83
C GLY A 31 -13.68 2.12 1.02
N VAL A 32 -13.03 1.46 1.97
CA VAL A 32 -13.20 0.03 2.27
C VAL A 32 -13.64 -0.19 3.72
N THR A 33 -14.02 -1.41 4.06
CA THR A 33 -14.41 -1.75 5.42
C THR A 33 -13.18 -2.03 6.31
N GLN A 34 -13.28 -1.80 7.62
CA GLN A 34 -12.20 -2.14 8.57
C GLN A 34 -11.81 -3.64 8.56
N PRO A 35 -12.75 -4.59 8.41
CA PRO A 35 -12.41 -5.99 8.21
C PRO A 35 -11.58 -6.24 6.94
N ALA A 36 -11.81 -5.50 5.85
CA ALA A 36 -11.00 -5.61 4.64
C ALA A 36 -9.55 -5.18 4.89
N VAL A 37 -9.34 -4.08 5.61
CA VAL A 37 -8.00 -3.62 6.03
C VAL A 37 -7.31 -4.66 6.93
N SER A 38 -8.03 -5.19 7.92
CA SER A 38 -7.50 -6.21 8.84
C SER A 38 -7.09 -7.50 8.10
N ASN A 39 -7.92 -7.95 7.15
CA ASN A 39 -7.63 -9.12 6.33
C ASN A 39 -6.43 -8.89 5.39
N ALA A 40 -6.30 -7.70 4.82
CA ALA A 40 -5.15 -7.33 4.00
C ALA A 40 -3.85 -7.32 4.83
N LEU A 41 -3.88 -6.75 6.05
CA LEU A 41 -2.75 -6.80 6.96
C LEU A 41 -2.37 -8.23 7.33
N LYS A 42 -3.36 -9.10 7.60
CA LYS A 42 -3.10 -10.52 7.83
C LYS A 42 -2.37 -11.17 6.65
N ARG A 43 -2.88 -10.98 5.42
CA ARG A 43 -2.23 -11.52 4.20
C ARG A 43 -0.81 -10.99 4.02
N LEU A 44 -0.58 -9.70 4.30
CA LEU A 44 0.75 -9.12 4.25
C LEU A 44 1.70 -9.72 5.28
N ARG A 45 1.22 -10.01 6.49
CA ARG A 45 2.00 -10.70 7.53
C ARG A 45 2.38 -12.11 7.09
N ASP A 46 1.43 -12.85 6.54
CA ASP A 46 1.66 -14.21 6.03
C ASP A 46 2.70 -14.21 4.88
N LEU A 47 2.69 -13.17 4.05
CA LEU A 47 3.63 -13.01 2.94
C LEU A 47 5.03 -12.59 3.41
N THR A 48 5.12 -11.63 4.32
CA THR A 48 6.40 -11.03 4.73
C THR A 48 7.06 -11.74 5.91
N GLY A 49 6.30 -12.49 6.69
CA GLY A 49 6.76 -13.07 7.96
C GLY A 49 6.94 -12.06 9.08
N ASP A 50 6.48 -10.81 8.92
CA ASP A 50 6.59 -9.73 9.88
C ASP A 50 5.20 -9.22 10.30
N GLU A 51 5.04 -8.78 11.56
CA GLU A 51 3.76 -8.28 12.08
C GLU A 51 3.31 -6.95 11.43
N LEU A 52 4.25 -6.23 10.81
CA LEU A 52 4.15 -4.92 10.16
C LEU A 52 3.73 -3.78 11.07
N PHE A 53 2.70 -3.99 11.88
CA PHE A 53 2.19 -3.03 12.84
C PHE A 53 1.82 -3.72 14.15
N THR A 54 2.35 -3.20 15.25
CA THR A 54 2.06 -3.63 16.62
C THR A 54 1.18 -2.61 17.32
N ARG A 55 0.33 -3.07 18.25
CA ARG A 55 -0.54 -2.18 19.02
C ARG A 55 0.24 -1.54 20.17
N SER A 56 0.15 -0.23 20.29
CA SER A 56 0.71 0.56 21.38
C SER A 56 -0.35 1.50 21.97
N SER A 57 -0.01 2.20 23.07
CA SER A 57 -0.83 3.28 23.63
C SER A 57 -1.05 4.45 22.66
N GLN A 58 -0.19 4.61 21.65
CA GLN A 58 -0.27 5.66 20.62
C GLN A 58 -0.99 5.20 19.34
N GLY A 59 -1.52 3.98 19.31
CA GLY A 59 -2.14 3.38 18.12
C GLY A 59 -1.29 2.27 17.51
N MET A 60 -1.46 2.06 16.20
CA MET A 60 -0.74 1.01 15.46
C MET A 60 0.64 1.53 15.04
N GLN A 61 1.70 0.99 15.64
CA GLN A 61 3.08 1.40 15.38
C GLN A 61 3.74 0.44 14.40
N PRO A 62 4.53 0.94 13.44
CA PRO A 62 5.23 0.06 12.51
C PRO A 62 6.31 -0.74 13.23
N THR A 63 6.59 -1.93 12.71
CA THR A 63 7.83 -2.65 13.03
C THR A 63 9.03 -1.97 12.38
N ALA A 64 10.25 -2.38 12.75
CA ALA A 64 11.47 -1.94 12.07
C ALA A 64 11.43 -2.29 10.58
N TYR A 65 11.03 -3.52 10.26
CA TYR A 65 10.87 -4.00 8.89
C TYR A 65 9.84 -3.18 8.09
N ALA A 66 8.65 -2.92 8.66
CA ALA A 66 7.65 -2.07 7.99
C ALA A 66 8.17 -0.65 7.73
N SER A 67 8.98 -0.11 8.63
CA SER A 67 9.56 1.22 8.48
C SER A 67 10.60 1.25 7.34
N GLU A 68 11.41 0.21 7.22
CA GLU A 68 12.42 0.06 6.17
C GLU A 68 11.79 -0.01 4.76
N ILE A 69 10.70 -0.78 4.61
CA ILE A 69 10.07 -0.99 3.29
C ILE A 69 9.09 0.12 2.88
N ALA A 70 8.75 1.05 3.78
CA ALA A 70 7.68 2.01 3.53
C ALA A 70 8.00 3.04 2.43
N GLU A 71 9.20 3.61 2.46
CA GLU A 71 9.65 4.56 1.44
C GLU A 71 9.71 3.92 0.04
N PRO A 72 10.37 2.77 -0.18
CA PRO A 72 10.43 2.16 -1.51
C PRO A 72 9.04 1.73 -2.03
N ILE A 73 8.15 1.23 -1.16
CA ILE A 73 6.77 0.91 -1.56
C ILE A 73 6.00 2.18 -1.96
N GLY A 74 6.14 3.27 -1.19
CA GLY A 74 5.51 4.55 -1.51
C GLY A 74 5.96 5.09 -2.86
N TYR A 75 7.26 5.03 -3.15
CA TYR A 75 7.82 5.44 -4.45
C TYR A 75 7.28 4.59 -5.61
N ALA A 76 7.21 3.26 -5.44
CA ALA A 76 6.67 2.37 -6.47
C ALA A 76 5.19 2.66 -6.76
N LEU A 77 4.37 2.84 -5.73
CA LEU A 77 2.95 3.20 -5.89
C LEU A 77 2.79 4.54 -6.61
N ALA A 78 3.55 5.56 -6.21
CA ALA A 78 3.52 6.86 -6.88
C ALA A 78 3.93 6.80 -8.35
N THR A 79 4.92 5.94 -8.68
CA THR A 79 5.36 5.72 -10.07
C THR A 79 4.27 5.06 -10.91
N ILE A 80 3.60 4.04 -10.35
CA ILE A 80 2.48 3.36 -11.01
C ILE A 80 1.32 4.35 -11.23
N ASP A 81 0.91 5.07 -10.18
CA ASP A 81 -0.17 6.06 -10.27
C ASP A 81 0.17 7.16 -11.27
N GLY A 82 1.41 7.66 -11.28
CA GLY A 82 1.86 8.65 -12.24
C GLY A 82 1.79 8.14 -13.68
N THR A 83 2.18 6.89 -13.92
CA THR A 83 2.16 6.28 -15.25
C THR A 83 0.72 6.07 -15.77
N LEU A 84 -0.18 5.60 -14.90
CA LEU A 84 -1.57 5.32 -15.27
C LEU A 84 -2.42 6.58 -15.44
N ASN A 85 -2.08 7.65 -14.70
CA ASN A 85 -2.82 8.92 -14.75
C ASN A 85 -2.21 9.95 -15.70
N GLN A 86 -1.15 9.61 -16.45
CA GLN A 86 -0.69 10.49 -17.52
C GLN A 86 -1.74 10.53 -18.64
N PRO A 87 -2.25 11.72 -19.03
CA PRO A 87 -3.08 11.83 -20.21
C PRO A 87 -2.25 11.37 -21.40
N SER A 88 -2.74 10.37 -22.13
CA SER A 88 -2.10 9.80 -23.30
C SER A 88 -1.88 10.90 -24.34
N ARG A 89 -0.71 11.54 -24.32
CA ARG A 89 -0.18 12.25 -25.48
C ARG A 89 0.36 11.22 -26.47
N PHE A 90 -0.51 10.31 -26.92
CA PHE A 90 -0.23 9.56 -28.12
C PHE A 90 -0.72 10.40 -29.30
N ASP A 91 0.19 11.19 -29.85
CA ASP A 91 -0.05 11.91 -31.09
C ASP A 91 0.19 10.96 -32.26
N SER A 92 -0.91 10.43 -32.80
CA SER A 92 -0.91 9.57 -34.00
C SER A 92 -0.30 10.25 -35.23
N ALA A 93 -0.06 11.58 -35.22
CA ALA A 93 0.66 12.27 -36.28
C ALA A 93 2.19 12.03 -36.26
N THR A 94 2.74 11.39 -35.22
CA THR A 94 4.18 11.09 -35.11
C THR A 94 4.51 9.59 -35.14
N ALA A 95 3.49 8.72 -35.10
CA ALA A 95 3.69 7.29 -35.26
C ALA A 95 3.83 6.95 -36.76
N ARG A 96 5.06 6.75 -37.22
CA ARG A 96 5.39 6.19 -38.54
C ARG A 96 5.45 4.67 -38.50
#